data_AF-A0A2T2RXC1-F1
#
_entry.id   AF-A0A2T2RXC1-F1
#
_cell.length_a   1.000
_cell.length_b   1.000
_cell.length_c   1.000
_cell.angle_alpha   90.00
_cell.angle_beta   90.00
_cell.angle_gamma   90.00
#
_symmetry.space_group_name_H-M   'P 1'
#
loop_
_entity.id
_entity.type
_entity.pdbx_description
1 polymer ?
#
loop_
_entity_poly.entity_id
_entity_poly.type
_entity_poly.pdbx_seq_one_letter_code
_entity_poly.pdbx_strand_id
1 'polypeptide(L)' 'MTENRRIAEILRNGKPEESVKIQGWVRTKRELKGFAFMEVNDGSYLANLQVVLEPELPNYEQLLKHLNVGASVEVT' A
#
# COMPACT_ATOMS: atom_id res chain seq x y z
N MET A 1 9.42 -10.10 12.90
CA MET A 1 8.16 -9.46 12.48
C MET A 1 8.49 -8.00 12.24
N THR A 2 8.20 -7.45 11.07
CA THR A 2 8.50 -6.05 10.76
C THR A 2 7.52 -5.16 11.53
N GLU A 3 8.04 -4.21 12.32
CA GLU A 3 7.23 -3.25 13.08
C GLU A 3 6.40 -2.36 12.15
N ASN A 4 5.18 -2.02 12.56
CA ASN A 4 4.32 -1.11 11.79
C ASN A 4 4.91 0.31 11.83
N ARG A 5 5.11 0.91 10.66
CA ARG A 5 5.64 2.27 10.52
C ARG A 5 4.57 3.21 9.97
N ARG A 6 4.55 4.44 10.50
CA ARG A 6 3.66 5.49 10.02
C ARG A 6 4.08 5.98 8.65
N ILE A 7 3.11 6.25 7.78
CA ILE A 7 3.37 6.77 6.43
C ILE A 7 4.11 8.11 6.49
N ALA A 8 3.83 8.97 7.47
CA ALA A 8 4.57 10.22 7.67
C ALA A 8 6.08 10.02 7.85
N GLU A 9 6.48 8.95 8.54
CA GLU A 9 7.90 8.66 8.78
C GLU A 9 8.58 8.12 7.53
N ILE A 10 7.87 7.27 6.78
CA ILE A 10 8.35 6.71 5.51
C ILE A 10 8.52 7.83 4.48
N LEU A 11 7.53 8.73 4.34
CA LEU A 11 7.59 9.82 3.37
C LEU A 11 8.67 10.86 3.70
N ARG A 12 9.06 11.00 4.97
CA ARG A 12 10.11 11.94 5.40
C ARG A 12 11.51 11.34 5.36
N ASN A 13 11.64 10.07 5.75
CA ASN A 13 12.93 9.46 6.08
C ASN A 13 13.19 8.11 5.40
N GLY A 14 12.23 7.59 4.63
CA GLY A 14 12.34 6.30 3.97
C GLY A 14 13.51 6.24 3.00
N LYS A 15 14.08 5.04 2.86
CA LYS A 15 15.20 4.78 1.95
C LYS A 15 14.81 3.73 0.91
N PRO A 16 15.40 3.77 -0.29
CA PRO A 16 15.27 2.66 -1.24
C PRO A 16 15.65 1.33 -0.61
N GLU A 17 15.02 0.25 -1.08
CA GLU A 17 15.27 -1.14 -0.65
C GLU A 17 14.96 -1.45 0.83
N GLU A 18 14.36 -0.49 1.56
CA GLU A 18 13.91 -0.72 2.93
C GLU A 18 12.59 -1.51 2.94
N SER A 19 12.58 -2.67 3.60
CA SER A 19 11.34 -3.40 3.89
C SER A 19 10.58 -2.73 5.03
N VAL A 20 9.34 -2.33 4.78
CA VAL A 20 8.49 -1.64 5.76
C VAL A 20 7.13 -2.30 5.85
N LYS A 21 6.55 -2.32 7.06
CA LYS A 21 5.14 -2.68 7.23
C LYS A 21 4.32 -1.42 7.45
N ILE A 22 3.22 -1.27 6.74
CA ILE A 22 2.25 -0.18 6.92
C ILE A 22 0.84 -0.73 7.12
N GLN A 23 0.01 0.05 7.80
CA GLN A 23 -1.42 -0.22 7.94
C GLN A 23 -2.19 1.08 7.69
N GLY A 24 -3.30 1.01 6.95
CA GLY A 24 -4.08 2.19 6.61
C GLY A 24 -5.29 1.88 5.75
N TRP A 25 -5.83 2.89 5.08
CA TRP A 25 -6.99 2.76 4.20
C TRP A 25 -6.65 3.08 2.75
N VAL A 26 -7.23 2.29 1.84
CA VAL A 26 -7.13 2.52 0.40
C VAL A 26 -7.82 3.83 0.03
N ARG A 27 -7.09 4.72 -0.61
CA ARG A 27 -7.60 6.01 -1.10
C ARG A 27 -7.92 5.97 -2.58
N THR A 28 -7.08 5.30 -3.36
CA THR A 28 -7.29 5.06 -4.79
C THR A 28 -6.78 3.67 -5.14
N LYS A 29 -7.38 3.07 -6.18
CA LYS A 29 -6.89 1.86 -6.86
C LYS A 29 -6.98 2.09 -8.36
N ARG A 30 -5.92 1.79 -9.10
CA ARG A 30 -5.88 1.84 -10.56
C ARG A 30 -5.23 0.57 -11.10
N GLU A 31 -6.03 -0.23 -11.78
CA GLU A 31 -5.59 -1.47 -12.42
C GLU A 31 -5.08 -1.18 -13.84
N LEU A 32 -3.96 -1.80 -14.20
CA LEU A 32 -3.34 -1.73 -15.52
C LEU A 32 -3.06 -3.16 -16.02
N LYS A 33 -2.67 -3.29 -17.29
CA LYS A 33 -2.28 -4.59 -17.83
C LYS A 33 -0.98 -5.04 -17.15
N GLY A 34 -1.10 -6.01 -16.25
CA GLY A 34 0.03 -6.68 -15.60
C GLY A 34 0.51 -6.09 -14.28
N PHE A 35 -0.19 -5.10 -13.68
CA PHE A 35 0.06 -4.63 -12.31
C PHE A 35 -1.05 -3.64 -11.89
N ALA A 36 -1.11 -3.29 -10.60
CA ALA A 36 -2.02 -2.28 -10.10
C ALA A 36 -1.31 -1.28 -9.19
N PHE A 37 -1.79 -0.04 -9.22
CA PHE A 37 -1.43 0.98 -8.25
C PHE A 37 -2.51 1.09 -7.18
N MET A 38 -2.08 1.22 -5.93
CA MET A 38 -2.91 1.56 -4.80
C MET A 38 -2.30 2.75 -4.07
N GLU A 39 -3.11 3.70 -3.61
CA GLU A 39 -2.66 4.69 -2.63
C GLU A 39 -3.24 4.37 -1.26
N VAL A 40 -2.38 4.41 -0.23
CA VAL A 40 -2.74 4.14 1.16
C VAL A 40 -2.52 5.39 2.00
N ASN A 41 -3.44 5.66 2.93
CA ASN A 41 -3.29 6.71 3.93
C ASN A 41 -3.62 6.17 5.32
N ASP A 42 -2.83 6.52 6.32
CA ASP A 42 -2.99 6.10 7.72
C ASP A 42 -3.38 7.27 8.65
N GLY A 43 -3.65 8.46 8.08
CA GLY A 43 -3.95 9.69 8.81
C GLY A 43 -2.74 10.41 9.41
N SER A 44 -1.52 9.86 9.29
CA SER A 44 -0.33 10.49 9.86
C SER A 44 0.26 11.60 8.99
N TYR A 45 -0.10 11.65 7.71
CA TYR A 45 0.38 12.63 6.75
C TYR A 45 -0.70 13.00 5.72
N LEU A 46 -0.60 14.21 5.15
CA LEU A 46 -1.55 14.69 4.15
C LEU A 46 -1.40 13.93 2.82
N ALA A 47 -0.17 13.59 2.43
CA ALA A 47 0.08 12.81 1.21
C ALA A 47 -0.12 11.31 1.47
N ASN A 48 -0.52 10.59 0.42
CA ASN A 48 -0.70 9.15 0.44
C ASN A 48 0.62 8.45 0.08
N LEU A 49 0.78 7.21 0.55
CA LEU A 49 1.85 6.33 0.10
C LEU A 49 1.36 5.49 -1.09
N GLN A 50 2.08 5.55 -2.21
CA GLN A 50 1.79 4.71 -3.37
C GLN A 50 2.38 3.31 -3.14
N VAL A 51 1.57 2.29 -3.42
CA VAL A 51 1.91 0.87 -3.38
C VAL A 51 1.70 0.30 -4.78
N VAL A 52 2.67 -0.47 -5.26
CA VAL A 52 2.57 -1.21 -6.52
C VAL A 52 2.28 -2.67 -6.18
N LEU A 53 1.22 -3.21 -6.76
CA LEU A 53 0.83 -4.60 -6.63
C LEU A 53 1.22 -5.33 -7.92
N GLU A 54 2.09 -6.32 -7.82
CA GLU A 54 2.58 -7.12 -8.95
C GLU A 54 1.83 -8.47 -9.05
N PRO A 55 1.67 -9.05 -10.26
CA PRO A 55 0.93 -10.30 -10.48
C PRO A 55 1.48 -11.53 -9.73
N GLU A 56 2.74 -11.48 -9.31
CA GLU A 56 3.43 -12.51 -8.54
C GLU A 56 2.90 -12.60 -7.10
N LEU A 57 2.12 -11.61 -6.64
CA LEU A 57 1.49 -11.65 -5.33
C LEU A 57 0.54 -12.85 -5.21
N PRO A 58 0.58 -13.59 -4.09
CA PRO A 58 -0.37 -14.66 -3.84
C PRO A 58 -1.82 -14.16 -3.93
N ASN A 59 -2.65 -14.88 -4.69
CA ASN A 59 -4.06 -14.56 -4.91
C ASN A 59 -4.31 -13.17 -5.52
N TYR A 60 -3.38 -12.63 -6.31
CA TYR A 60 -3.45 -11.29 -6.92
C TYR A 60 -4.84 -10.93 -7.48
N GLU A 61 -5.39 -11.75 -8.36
CA GLU A 61 -6.71 -11.52 -8.98
C GLU A 61 -7.86 -11.45 -7.98
N GLN A 62 -7.82 -12.25 -6.91
CA GLN A 62 -8.83 -12.23 -5.87
C GLN A 62 -8.63 -11.05 -4.92
N LEU A 63 -7.38 -10.70 -4.61
CA LEU A 63 -7.02 -9.54 -3.81
C LEU A 63 -7.56 -8.26 -4.47
N LEU A 64 -7.30 -8.06 -5.77
CA LEU A 64 -7.76 -6.89 -6.50
C LEU A 64 -9.28 -6.69 -6.44
N LYS A 65 -10.06 -7.77 -6.49
CA LYS A 65 -11.53 -7.71 -6.40
C LYS A 65 -12.04 -7.22 -5.04
N HIS A 66 -11.30 -7.50 -3.96
CA HIS A 66 -11.66 -7.06 -2.61
C HIS A 66 -11.07 -5.69 -2.23
N LEU A 67 -10.01 -5.27 -2.92
CA LEU A 67 -9.27 -4.05 -2.64
C LEU A 67 -10.00 -2.81 -3.17
N ASN A 68 -11.10 -2.46 -2.50
CA ASN A 68 -11.94 -1.30 -2.84
C ASN A 68 -11.47 -0.03 -2.10
N VAL A 69 -11.81 1.15 -2.63
CA VAL A 69 -11.57 2.42 -1.93
C VAL A 69 -12.27 2.40 -0.57
N GLY A 70 -11.53 2.78 0.48
CA GLY A 70 -11.98 2.73 1.86
C GLY A 70 -11.69 1.42 2.60
N ALA A 71 -11.24 0.36 1.90
CA ALA A 71 -10.81 -0.87 2.58
C ALA A 71 -9.60 -0.59 3.48
N SER A 72 -9.58 -1.18 4.67
CA SER A 72 -8.40 -1.23 5.52
C SER A 72 -7.42 -2.29 5.00
N VAL A 73 -6.13 -1.99 4.97
CA VAL A 73 -5.09 -2.87 4.45
C VAL A 73 -3.87 -2.89 5.38
N GLU A 74 -3.17 -4.02 5.39
CA GLU A 74 -1.79 -4.17 5.84
C GLU A 74 -0.94 -4.50 4.61
N VAL A 75 0.21 -3.83 4.46
CA VAL A 75 1.14 -4.03 3.34
C VAL A 75 2.55 -4.21 3.91
N THR A 76 3.32 -5.14 3.34
CA THR A 76 4.72 -5.42 3.67
C THR A 76 5.49 -5.79 2.41
#